data_AF-A0A8H5E5G9-F1
#
_entry.id   AF-A0A8H5E5G9-F1
#
_cell.length_a   1.000
_cell.length_b   1.000
_cell.length_c   1.000
_cell.angle_alpha   90.00
_cell.angle_beta   90.00
_cell.angle_gamma   90.00
#
_symmetry.space_group_name_H-M   'P 1'
#
loop_
_entity.id
_entity.type
_entity.pdbx_description
1 polymer ?
#
loop_
_entity_poly.entity_id
_entity_poly.type
_entity_poly.pdbx_seq_one_letter_code
_entity_poly.pdbx_strand_id
1 'polypeptide(L)'
;MSFFRITLHRSAIGLPERTRGVLAALGLRRRMQTVFHPVHPQFAGMILKVKELVRVEEVDRALSKREVKAARTPDPGFYVEKAVARICITDDPNSQLRVKPSFIPTASRTTPKCVIMKSVPSGGDGGEGKSPEKL
;
A
#
# COMPACT_ATOMS: atom_id res chain seq x y z
N MET A 1 -13.28 -10.86 -17.68
CA MET A 1 -14.23 -10.24 -16.74
C MET A 1 -13.64 -8.91 -16.34
N SER A 2 -14.40 -7.83 -16.47
CA SER A 2 -13.95 -6.50 -16.07
C SER A 2 -14.26 -6.23 -14.59
N PHE A 3 -13.59 -5.22 -14.04
CA PHE A 3 -13.69 -4.78 -12.66
C PHE A 3 -13.93 -3.27 -12.62
N PHE A 4 -14.68 -2.81 -11.62
CA PHE A 4 -14.79 -1.41 -11.28
C PHE A 4 -13.63 -1.01 -10.38
N ARG A 5 -12.80 -0.08 -10.85
CA ARG A 5 -11.87 0.68 -10.01
C ARG A 5 -12.61 1.88 -9.44
N ILE A 6 -12.93 1.81 -8.16
CA ILE A 6 -13.72 2.84 -7.48
C ILE A 6 -12.79 3.62 -6.55
N THR A 7 -12.77 4.94 -6.72
CA THR A 7 -11.98 5.85 -5.89
C THR A 7 -12.88 6.85 -5.18
N LEU A 8 -12.76 6.95 -3.86
CA LEU A 8 -13.49 7.97 -3.11
C LEU A 8 -12.82 9.35 -3.29
N HIS A 9 -13.42 10.22 -4.10
CA HIS A 9 -12.86 11.53 -4.42
C HIS A 9 -13.32 12.60 -3.42
N ARG A 10 -14.60 12.59 -3.03
CA ARG A 10 -15.18 13.51 -2.03
C ARG A 10 -15.47 12.78 -0.72
N SER A 11 -15.41 13.48 0.41
CA SER A 11 -15.71 12.90 1.72
C SER A 11 -17.22 12.86 1.98
N ALA A 12 -17.66 11.96 2.86
CA ALA A 12 -19.06 11.82 3.26
C ALA A 12 -19.42 12.59 4.55
N ILE A 13 -18.68 13.65 4.85
CA ILE A 13 -18.92 14.49 6.02
C ILE A 13 -20.23 15.26 5.79
N GLY A 14 -21.08 15.32 6.82
CA GLY A 14 -22.39 15.99 6.71
C GLY A 14 -23.46 15.25 5.90
N LEU A 15 -23.14 14.09 5.30
CA LEU A 15 -24.12 13.26 4.58
C LEU A 15 -24.88 12.31 5.53
N PRO A 16 -26.11 11.90 5.15
CA PRO A 16 -26.92 10.98 5.94
C PRO A 16 -26.25 9.60 6.10
N GLU A 17 -26.62 8.91 7.18
CA GLU A 17 -26.03 7.61 7.53
C GLU A 17 -26.22 6.54 6.45
N ARG A 18 -27.33 6.61 5.70
CA ARG A 18 -27.58 5.70 4.57
C ARG A 18 -26.46 5.73 3.54
N THR A 19 -26.01 6.93 3.17
CA THR A 19 -24.92 7.12 2.20
C THR A 19 -23.59 6.63 2.77
N ARG A 20 -23.34 6.89 4.07
CA ARG A 20 -22.16 6.37 4.77
C ARG A 20 -22.14 4.84 4.83
N GLY A 21 -23.30 4.22 5.06
CA GLY A 21 -23.47 2.77 5.06
C GLY A 21 -23.14 2.13 3.71
N VAL A 22 -23.57 2.76 2.60
CA VAL A 22 -23.22 2.29 1.24
C VAL A 22 -21.72 2.37 0.98
N LEU A 23 -21.06 3.48 1.38
CA LEU A 23 -19.61 3.60 1.24
C LEU A 23 -18.85 2.56 2.09
N ALA A 24 -19.34 2.29 3.31
CA ALA A 24 -18.78 1.26 4.18
C ALA A 24 -18.94 -0.14 3.58
N ALA A 25 -20.10 -0.45 2.97
CA ALA A 25 -20.34 -1.71 2.27
C ALA A 25 -19.44 -1.90 1.04
N LEU A 26 -19.13 -0.82 0.31
CA LEU A 26 -18.15 -0.83 -0.78
C LEU A 26 -16.69 -0.95 -0.27
N GLY A 27 -16.44 -0.76 1.02
CA GLY A 27 -15.10 -0.81 1.63
C GLY A 27 -14.33 0.51 1.58
N LEU A 28 -14.99 1.63 1.25
CA LEU A 28 -14.40 2.96 1.16
C LEU A 28 -14.49 3.68 2.50
N ARG A 29 -13.39 3.64 3.26
CA ARG A 29 -13.29 4.26 4.60
C ARG A 29 -12.62 5.63 4.59
N ARG A 30 -11.61 5.83 3.73
CA ARG A 30 -10.81 7.07 3.67
C ARG A 30 -10.87 7.69 2.27
N ARG A 31 -10.68 9.01 2.21
CA ARG A 31 -10.57 9.73 0.93
C ARG A 31 -9.35 9.24 0.14
N MET A 32 -9.44 9.26 -1.19
CA MET A 32 -8.43 8.75 -2.12
C MET A 32 -8.11 7.24 -1.97
N GLN A 33 -8.97 6.51 -1.26
CA GLN A 33 -8.89 5.06 -1.22
C GLN A 33 -9.48 4.48 -2.50
N THR A 34 -8.73 3.55 -3.10
CA THR A 34 -9.10 2.79 -4.30
C THR A 34 -9.48 1.37 -3.92
N VAL A 35 -10.63 0.89 -4.38
CA VAL A 35 -11.10 -0.50 -4.19
C VAL A 35 -11.53 -1.06 -5.54
N PHE A 36 -11.31 -2.36 -5.73
CA PHE A 36 -11.68 -3.08 -6.95
C PHE A 36 -12.81 -4.06 -6.64
N HIS A 37 -13.90 -3.99 -7.41
CA HIS A 37 -15.03 -4.91 -7.34
C HIS A 37 -15.33 -5.48 -8.72
N PRO A 38 -15.82 -6.72 -8.84
CA PRO A 38 -16.22 -7.27 -10.13
C PRO A 38 -17.42 -6.49 -10.70
N VAL A 39 -17.54 -6.45 -12.03
CA VAL A 39 -18.71 -5.86 -12.69
C VAL A 39 -19.94 -6.75 -12.45
N HIS A 40 -20.74 -6.37 -11.45
CA HIS A 40 -21.99 -7.02 -11.07
C HIS A 40 -23.06 -5.95 -10.81
N PRO A 41 -24.35 -6.18 -11.18
CA PRO A 41 -25.42 -5.20 -11.02
C PRO A 41 -25.61 -4.70 -9.58
N GLN A 42 -25.33 -5.54 -8.58
CA GLN A 42 -25.41 -5.14 -7.17
C GLN A 42 -24.39 -4.03 -6.83
N PHE A 43 -23.15 -4.14 -7.34
CA PHE A 43 -22.13 -3.10 -7.14
C PHE A 43 -22.47 -1.84 -7.94
N ALA A 44 -22.96 -2.00 -9.18
CA ALA A 44 -23.42 -0.86 -9.98
C ALA A 44 -24.53 -0.07 -9.28
N GLY A 45 -25.54 -0.74 -8.71
CA GLY A 45 -26.61 -0.09 -7.95
C GLY A 45 -26.11 0.65 -6.70
N MET A 46 -25.11 0.10 -6.00
CA MET A 46 -24.48 0.79 -4.87
C MET A 46 -23.70 2.03 -5.32
N ILE A 47 -22.95 1.93 -6.42
CA ILE A 47 -22.18 3.03 -7.00
C ILE A 47 -23.10 4.17 -7.41
N LEU A 48 -24.25 3.88 -8.05
CA LEU A 48 -25.20 4.90 -8.50
C LEU A 48 -25.78 5.73 -7.34
N LYS A 49 -25.91 5.15 -6.14
CA LYS A 49 -26.35 5.87 -4.92
C LYS A 49 -25.31 6.86 -4.39
N VAL A 50 -24.04 6.72 -4.76
CA VAL A 50 -22.92 7.53 -4.26
C VAL A 50 -22.11 8.15 -5.40
N LYS A 51 -22.69 8.27 -6.60
CA LYS A 51 -22.02 8.69 -7.84
C LYS A 51 -21.37 10.07 -7.74
N GLU A 52 -21.86 10.93 -6.86
CA GLU A 52 -21.32 12.25 -6.62
C GLU A 52 -20.01 12.19 -5.81
N LEU A 53 -19.77 11.13 -5.04
CA LEU A 53 -18.60 11.01 -4.16
C LEU A 53 -17.45 10.25 -4.79
N VAL A 54 -17.76 9.31 -5.68
CA VAL A 54 -16.80 8.36 -6.24
C VAL A 54 -16.45 8.69 -7.69
N ARG A 55 -15.23 8.35 -8.08
CA ARG A 55 -14.83 8.22 -9.49
C ARG A 55 -14.72 6.74 -9.81
N VAL A 56 -15.26 6.33 -10.95
CA VAL A 56 -15.29 4.93 -11.38
C VAL A 56 -14.63 4.82 -12.74
N GLU A 57 -13.73 3.86 -12.85
CA GLU A 57 -13.08 3.45 -14.08
C GLU A 57 -13.29 1.95 -14.25
N GLU A 58 -13.53 1.50 -15.48
CA GLU A 58 -13.55 0.06 -15.80
C GLU A 58 -12.13 -0.40 -16.12
N VAL A 59 -11.71 -1.52 -15.51
CA VAL A 59 -10.38 -2.11 -15.69
C VAL A 59 -10.49 -3.60 -15.93
N ASP A 60 -9.60 -4.15 -16.76
CA ASP A 60 -9.61 -5.58 -17.09
C ASP A 60 -9.20 -6.48 -15.90
N ARG A 61 -8.37 -5.94 -15.00
CA ARG A 61 -7.78 -6.69 -13.88
C ARG A 61 -7.88 -5.92 -12.57
N ALA A 62 -8.24 -6.63 -11.50
CA ALA A 62 -8.15 -6.09 -10.15
C ALA A 62 -6.70 -6.16 -9.65
N LEU A 63 -6.16 -5.02 -9.23
CA LEU A 63 -4.81 -4.95 -8.66
C LEU A 63 -4.81 -5.31 -7.17
N SER A 64 -3.83 -6.08 -6.74
CA SER A 64 -3.66 -6.39 -5.31
C SER A 64 -3.17 -5.17 -4.54
N LYS A 65 -3.42 -5.12 -3.23
CA LYS A 65 -2.96 -4.00 -2.37
C LYS A 65 -1.44 -3.80 -2.42
N ARG A 66 -0.68 -4.87 -2.63
CA ARG A 66 0.79 -4.83 -2.77
C ARG A 66 1.19 -4.18 -4.09
N GLU A 67 0.56 -4.58 -5.20
CA GLU A 67 0.79 -3.99 -6.53
C GLU A 67 0.44 -2.51 -6.54
N VAL A 68 -0.72 -2.13 -6.00
CA VAL A 68 -1.14 -0.72 -5.91
C VAL A 68 -0.13 0.11 -5.11
N LYS A 69 0.44 -0.46 -4.05
CA LYS A 69 1.46 0.22 -3.24
C LYS A 69 2.80 0.31 -3.98
N ALA A 70 3.22 -0.78 -4.62
CA ALA A 70 4.45 -0.83 -5.41
C ALA A 70 4.43 0.21 -6.54
N ALA A 71 3.32 0.31 -7.29
CA ALA A 71 3.15 1.28 -8.36
C ALA A 71 3.21 2.75 -7.88
N ARG A 72 2.96 3.01 -6.60
CA ARG A 72 3.06 4.35 -5.99
C ARG A 72 4.41 4.62 -5.35
N THR A 73 5.23 3.59 -5.16
CA THR A 73 6.50 3.72 -4.46
C THR A 73 7.54 4.13 -5.51
N PRO A 74 8.14 5.32 -5.40
CA PRO A 74 9.19 5.75 -6.32
C PRO A 74 10.45 4.91 -6.11
N ASP A 75 11.37 4.97 -7.07
CA ASP A 75 12.66 4.32 -6.94
C ASP A 75 13.42 4.89 -5.72
N PRO A 76 13.99 4.03 -4.86
CA PRO A 76 14.66 4.48 -3.63
C PRO A 76 15.84 5.43 -3.85
N GLY A 77 16.48 5.41 -5.02
CA GLY A 77 17.62 6.28 -5.36
C GLY A 77 18.94 5.94 -4.65
N PHE A 78 19.00 4.86 -3.87
CA PHE A 78 20.21 4.34 -3.23
C PHE A 78 20.24 2.82 -3.27
N TYR A 79 21.45 2.24 -3.27
CA TYR A 79 21.67 0.81 -3.04
C TYR A 79 22.57 0.63 -1.81
N VAL A 80 22.35 -0.45 -1.06
CA VAL A 80 23.16 -0.75 0.14
C VAL A 80 24.33 -1.62 -0.26
N GLU A 81 25.54 -1.05 -0.29
CA GLU A 81 26.76 -1.76 -0.69
C GLU A 81 27.12 -2.92 0.25
N LYS A 82 27.15 -2.65 1.56
CA LYS A 82 27.52 -3.65 2.56
C LYS A 82 26.78 -3.37 3.86
N ALA A 83 26.05 -4.36 4.36
CA ALA A 83 25.47 -4.30 5.69
C ALA A 83 26.56 -4.61 6.73
N VAL A 84 26.79 -3.71 7.67
CA VAL A 84 27.63 -3.98 8.84
C VAL A 84 26.80 -4.70 9.91
N ALA A 85 27.42 -5.63 10.64
CA ALA A 85 26.75 -6.30 11.76
C ALA A 85 26.39 -5.25 12.82
N ARG A 86 25.12 -5.25 13.24
CA ARG A 86 24.70 -4.44 14.39
C ARG A 86 25.22 -5.13 15.64
N ILE A 87 26.28 -4.58 16.22
CA ILE A 87 26.72 -5.01 17.54
C ILE A 87 25.68 -4.48 18.52
N CYS A 88 24.88 -5.38 19.09
CA CYS A 88 24.12 -5.09 20.29
C CYS A 88 25.15 -4.99 21.40
N ILE A 89 25.51 -3.77 21.82
CA ILE A 89 26.22 -3.59 23.08
C ILE A 89 25.21 -3.98 24.16
N THR A 90 25.25 -5.22 24.60
CA THR A 90 24.75 -5.56 25.93
C THR A 90 25.77 -4.99 26.90
N ASP A 91 25.50 -3.79 27.41
CA ASP A 91 26.24 -3.22 28.54
C ASP A 91 25.94 -4.07 29.80
N ASP A 92 26.55 -5.25 29.89
CA ASP A 92 26.57 -6.09 31.10
C ASP A 92 27.91 -6.85 31.14
N PRO A 93 28.94 -6.34 31.85
CA PRO A 93 30.26 -6.98 31.91
C PRO A 93 30.32 -8.26 32.77
N ASN A 94 29.19 -8.73 33.33
CA ASN A 94 29.16 -9.96 34.13
C ASN A 94 27.85 -10.75 33.99
N SER A 95 27.41 -11.05 32.77
CA SER A 95 26.41 -12.10 32.55
C SER A 95 27.04 -13.27 31.81
N GLN A 96 27.71 -14.13 32.58
CA GLN A 96 28.13 -15.43 32.08
C GLN A 96 26.94 -16.15 31.46
N LEU A 97 27.18 -16.69 30.26
CA LEU A 97 26.34 -17.61 29.52
C LEU A 97 25.57 -18.56 30.43
N ARG A 98 24.31 -18.24 30.70
CA ARG A 98 23.31 -19.23 31.11
C ARG A 98 22.36 -19.39 29.94
N VAL A 99 22.63 -20.41 29.13
CA VAL A 99 21.69 -20.92 28.13
C VAL A 99 20.36 -21.22 28.82
N LYS A 100 19.39 -20.31 28.68
CA LYS A 100 17.98 -20.62 28.95
C LYS A 100 17.38 -21.13 27.65
N PRO A 101 17.02 -22.42 27.54
CA PRO A 101 16.22 -22.88 26.43
C PRO A 101 14.80 -22.33 26.61
N SER A 102 14.16 -22.02 25.49
CA SER A 102 12.76 -21.57 25.38
C SER A 102 12.44 -20.18 25.95
N PHE A 103 12.77 -19.13 25.20
CA PHE A 103 11.96 -17.92 25.24
C PHE A 103 11.85 -17.36 23.82
N ILE A 104 10.68 -17.53 23.21
CA ILE A 104 10.34 -16.99 21.90
C ILE A 104 10.05 -15.50 22.09
N PRO A 105 10.89 -14.57 21.61
CA PRO A 105 10.61 -13.15 21.80
C PRO A 105 9.74 -12.65 20.65
N THR A 106 8.45 -12.55 20.91
CA THR A 106 7.53 -11.67 20.18
C THR A 106 7.80 -10.21 20.60
N ALA A 107 8.48 -9.42 19.76
CA ALA A 107 8.28 -7.96 19.67
C ALA A 107 9.19 -7.33 18.61
N SER A 108 8.62 -6.99 17.46
CA SER A 108 9.17 -6.02 16.52
C SER A 108 9.09 -4.61 17.12
N ARG A 109 10.15 -4.17 17.84
CA ARG A 109 10.38 -2.75 18.13
C ARG A 109 11.48 -2.23 17.20
N THR A 110 11.04 -1.37 16.29
CA THR A 110 11.82 -0.62 15.32
C THR A 110 12.65 0.46 16.03
N THR A 111 13.98 0.39 15.96
CA THR A 111 14.88 1.54 16.21
C THR A 111 15.93 1.64 15.08
N PRO A 112 16.49 2.85 14.86
CA PRO A 112 16.73 3.39 13.52
C PRO A 112 18.00 2.82 12.90
N LYS A 113 17.93 2.56 11.59
CA LYS A 113 19.07 2.08 10.81
C LYS A 113 20.01 3.26 10.54
N CYS A 114 21.21 3.28 11.12
CA CYS A 114 22.29 4.11 10.58
C CYS A 114 22.86 3.37 9.36
N VAL A 115 22.67 3.94 8.15
CA VAL A 115 23.07 3.35 6.87
C VAL A 115 23.99 4.36 6.18
N ILE A 116 25.19 3.93 5.78
CA ILE A 116 26.05 4.71 4.90
C ILE A 116 25.39 4.69 3.52
N MET A 117 24.75 5.80 3.16
CA MET A 117 24.08 5.99 1.88
C MET A 117 25.01 6.71 0.91
N LYS A 118 25.29 6.08 -0.24
CA LYS A 118 25.85 6.77 -1.41
C LYS A 118 24.71 7.07 -2.38
N SER A 119 24.70 8.27 -2.94
CA SER A 119 23.75 8.71 -3.96
C SER A 119 24.09 8.07 -5.31
N VAL A 120 23.11 7.46 -5.97
CA VAL A 120 23.24 7.05 -7.38
C VAL A 120 23.11 8.30 -8.26
N PRO A 121 24.04 8.55 -9.20
CA PRO A 121 23.87 9.64 -10.16
C PRO A 121 22.65 9.37 -11.04
N SER A 122 21.76 10.35 -11.12
CA SER A 122 20.53 10.34 -11.92
C SER A 122 20.82 10.00 -13.39
N GLY A 123 20.34 8.84 -13.84
CA GLY A 123 20.45 8.41 -15.23
C GLY A 123 19.14 7.84 -15.74
N GLY A 124 18.47 8.58 -16.62
CA GLY A 124 17.58 8.06 -17.66
C GLY A 124 16.10 7.86 -17.30
N ASP A 125 15.29 8.91 -17.49
CA ASP A 125 13.90 8.76 -17.92
C ASP A 125 13.84 7.88 -19.18
N GLY A 126 13.07 6.80 -19.16
CA GLY A 126 12.91 5.94 -20.33
C GLY A 126 12.03 4.73 -20.07
N GLY A 127 10.71 4.92 -20.15
CA GLY A 127 9.74 3.83 -20.03
C GLY A 127 8.33 4.24 -20.42
N GLU A 128 8.15 4.73 -21.65
CA GLU A 128 6.83 4.76 -22.31
C GLU A 128 6.19 3.38 -22.25
N GLY A 129 5.13 3.25 -21.45
CA GLY A 129 4.21 2.12 -21.52
C GLY A 129 3.45 2.19 -22.84
N LYS A 130 4.03 1.59 -23.89
CA LYS A 130 3.35 1.37 -25.15
C LYS A 130 2.20 0.39 -24.92
N SER A 131 0.99 0.91 -24.79
CA SER A 131 -0.25 0.13 -24.88
C SER A 131 -0.23 -0.68 -26.19
N PRO A 132 -0.62 -1.96 -26.20
CA PRO A 132 -0.84 -2.66 -27.45
C PRO A 132 -2.09 -2.08 -28.11
N GLU A 133 -1.91 -1.40 -29.24
CA GLU A 133 -2.98 -1.17 -30.21
C GLU A 133 -3.60 -2.53 -30.56
N LYS A 134 -4.91 -2.65 -30.33
CA LYS A 134 -5.75 -3.69 -30.91
C LYS A 134 -6.46 -3.08 -32.12
N LEU A 135 -6.47 -3.87 -33.20
CA LEU A 135 -7.16 -3.75 -34.49
C LEU A 135 -6.44 -2.92 -35.55
#